data_AF-A0A4Z1HAU5-F1
#
_entry.id   AF-A0A4Z1HAU5-F1
#
_cell.length_a   1.000
_cell.length_b   1.000
_cell.length_c   1.000
_cell.angle_alpha   90.00
_cell.angle_beta   90.00
_cell.angle_gamma   90.00
#
_symmetry.space_group_name_H-M   'P 1'
#
loop_
_entity.id
_entity.type
_entity.pdbx_description
1 polymer ?
#
loop_
_entity_poly.entity_id
_entity_poly.type
_entity_poly.pdbx_seq_one_letter_code
_entity_poly.pdbx_strand_id
1 'polypeptide(L)' 'MSPTHDLRKVTRWLGSPIVHILVGSSSQEFAVHKDLICFTSPYFRAAFTSGFQETNTGTIELPETDTKIFDLFMG' A
#
# COMPACT_ATOMS: atom_id res chain seq x y z
N MET A 1 -1.58 -19.73 -24.46
CA MET A 1 -0.83 -18.97 -23.42
C MET A 1 -1.25 -19.56 -22.06
N SER A 2 -0.35 -20.21 -21.33
CA SER A 2 -0.71 -20.94 -20.10
C SER A 2 -0.89 -20.00 -18.90
N PRO A 3 -1.97 -20.14 -18.10
CA PRO A 3 -2.30 -19.25 -16.98
C PRO A 3 -1.45 -19.48 -15.71
N THR A 4 -0.47 -20.38 -15.73
CA THR A 4 0.25 -20.86 -14.55
C THR A 4 1.44 -19.99 -14.10
N HIS A 5 1.76 -18.91 -14.83
CA HIS A 5 2.90 -18.03 -14.49
C HIS A 5 2.53 -16.80 -13.64
N ASP A 6 1.24 -16.52 -13.45
CA ASP A 6 0.79 -15.26 -12.85
C ASP A 6 0.62 -15.33 -11.32
N LEU A 7 0.13 -16.47 -10.80
CA LEU A 7 -0.12 -16.65 -9.36
C LEU A 7 1.14 -16.49 -8.50
N ARG A 8 2.32 -16.87 -9.02
CA ARG A 8 3.60 -16.74 -8.29
C ARG A 8 4.02 -15.29 -8.06
N LYS A 9 3.56 -14.34 -8.88
CA LYS A 9 3.83 -12.91 -8.69
C LYS A 9 2.97 -12.32 -7.57
N VAL A 10 1.68 -12.64 -7.55
CA VAL A 10 0.74 -12.12 -6.55
C VAL A 10 1.03 -12.70 -5.16
N THR A 11 1.34 -13.99 -5.06
CA THR A 11 1.69 -14.61 -3.78
C THR A 11 2.99 -14.06 -3.18
N ARG A 12 3.86 -13.45 -3.99
CA ARG A 12 5.11 -12.86 -3.50
C ARG A 12 4.86 -11.71 -2.53
N TRP A 13 3.78 -10.95 -2.72
CA TRP A 13 3.50 -9.79 -1.88
C TRP A 13 2.91 -10.15 -0.51
N LEU A 14 2.29 -11.33 -0.41
CA LEU A 14 1.64 -11.82 0.81
C LEU A 14 2.64 -12.09 1.96
N GLY A 15 3.93 -12.24 1.64
CA GLY A 15 4.99 -12.40 2.65
C GLY A 15 5.56 -11.07 3.18
N SER A 16 5.16 -9.93 2.60
CA SER A 16 5.66 -8.62 3.01
C SER A 16 4.90 -8.09 4.24
N PRO A 17 5.55 -7.25 5.08
CA PRO A 17 4.88 -6.61 6.22
C PRO A 17 3.62 -5.87 5.80
N ILE A 18 2.65 -5.78 6.70
CA ILE A 18 1.48 -4.92 6.52
C ILE A 18 1.87 -3.48 6.88
N VAL A 19 1.43 -2.53 6.07
CA VAL A 19 1.49 -1.09 6.31
C VAL A 19 0.07 -0.52 6.34
N HIS A 20 -0.09 0.58 7.05
CA HIS A 20 -1.37 1.22 7.32
C HIS A 20 -1.44 2.58 6.63
N ILE A 21 -2.55 2.85 5.96
CA ILE A 21 -2.77 4.12 5.26
C ILE A 21 -4.05 4.73 5.83
N LEU A 22 -3.91 5.87 6.49
CA LEU A 22 -5.00 6.60 7.13
C LEU A 22 -5.49 7.68 6.16
N VAL A 23 -6.71 7.55 5.65
CA VAL A 23 -7.21 8.35 4.53
C VAL A 23 -8.39 9.22 4.92
N GLY A 24 -8.36 10.47 4.47
CA GLY A 24 -9.41 11.44 4.65
C GLY A 24 -9.48 12.00 6.07
N SER A 25 -10.39 12.94 6.28
CA SER A 25 -10.54 13.64 7.57
C SER A 25 -11.01 12.73 8.71
N SER A 26 -11.63 11.59 8.38
CA SER A 26 -12.02 10.56 9.35
C SER A 26 -10.91 9.56 9.65
N SER A 27 -9.72 9.71 9.05
CA SER A 27 -8.58 8.80 9.18
C SER A 27 -8.96 7.33 8.99
N GLN A 28 -9.73 7.03 7.94
CA GLN A 28 -10.11 5.65 7.65
C GLN A 28 -8.87 4.82 7.33
N GLU A 29 -8.70 3.71 8.03
CA GLU A 29 -7.52 2.86 7.91
C GLU A 29 -7.65 1.82 6.80
N PHE A 30 -6.61 1.74 5.97
CA PHE A 30 -6.42 0.68 4.98
C PHE A 30 -5.14 -0.09 5.30
N ALA A 31 -5.29 -1.38 5.59
CA ALA A 31 -4.18 -2.30 5.83
C ALA A 31 -3.80 -3.02 4.53
N VAL A 32 -2.54 -2.87 4.09
CA VAL A 32 -2.06 -3.41 2.81
C VAL A 32 -0.65 -3.97 2.95
N HIS A 33 -0.33 -5.01 2.17
CA HIS A 33 1.03 -5.51 2.06
C HIS A 33 1.97 -4.45 1.49
N LYS A 34 3.09 -4.19 2.18
CA LYS A 34 4.09 -3.18 1.83
C LYS A 34 4.57 -3.33 0.40
N ASP A 35 4.91 -4.55 -0.01
CA ASP A 35 5.45 -4.79 -1.35
C ASP A 35 4.39 -4.56 -2.44
N LEU A 36 3.12 -4.87 -2.15
CA LEU A 36 2.01 -4.62 -3.07
C LEU A 36 1.85 -3.12 -3.30
N ILE A 37 1.72 -2.31 -2.24
CA ILE A 37 1.48 -0.87 -2.39
C ILE A 37 2.71 -0.12 -2.95
N CYS A 38 3.92 -0.57 -2.62
CA CYS A 38 5.15 -0.02 -3.19
C CYS A 38 5.34 -0.44 -4.66
N PHE A 39 4.75 -1.57 -5.09
CA PHE A 39 4.74 -1.96 -6.49
C PHE A 39 3.77 -1.09 -7.29
N THR A 40 2.57 -0.82 -6.75
CA THR A 40 1.52 -0.05 -7.44
C THR A 40 1.80 1.44 -7.53
N SER A 41 2.55 2.02 -6.57
CA SER A 41 2.80 3.47 -6.53
C SER A 41 4.25 3.82 -6.18
N PRO A 42 4.93 4.63 -7.02
CA PRO A 42 6.24 5.19 -6.69
C PRO A 42 6.22 6.07 -5.44
N TYR A 43 5.10 6.73 -5.15
CA TYR A 43 4.93 7.55 -3.95
C TYR A 43 5.05 6.69 -2.68
N PHE A 44 4.27 5.61 -2.60
CA PHE A 44 4.31 4.71 -1.45
C PHE A 44 5.65 4.01 -1.33
N ARG A 45 6.28 3.65 -2.46
CA ARG A 45 7.65 3.14 -2.47
C ARG A 45 8.60 4.12 -1.80
N ALA A 46 8.61 5.39 -2.22
CA ALA A 46 9.50 6.39 -1.65
C ALA A 46 9.26 6.58 -0.15
N ALA A 47 8.01 6.68 0.30
CA ALA A 47 7.65 6.88 1.69
C ALA A 47 8.12 5.71 2.59
N PHE A 48 7.98 4.48 2.11
CA PHE A 48 8.25 3.28 2.88
C PHE A 48 9.68 2.72 2.77
N THR A 49 10.51 3.26 1.87
CA THR A 49 11.90 2.77 1.66
C THR A 49 12.98 3.82 1.81
N SER A 50 12.66 5.11 1.88
CA SER A 50 13.67 6.18 1.84
C SER A 50 14.11 6.68 3.22
N GLY A 51 13.74 6.00 4.31
CA GLY A 51 14.17 6.35 5.67
C GLY A 51 13.37 7.47 6.32
N PHE A 52 12.21 7.83 5.76
CA PHE A 52 11.25 8.72 6.42
C PHE A 52 10.62 8.06 7.65
N GLN A 53 9.84 8.83 8.43
CA GLN A 53 9.17 8.31 9.63
C GLN A 53 8.33 7.07 9.32
N GLU A 54 7.68 7.07 8.16
CA GLU A 54 6.80 6.04 7.64
C GLU A 54 7.55 4.75 7.30
N THR A 55 8.85 4.83 7.02
CA THR A 55 9.71 3.65 6.87
C THR A 55 9.82 2.87 8.19
N ASN A 56 9.77 3.56 9.34
CA ASN A 56 9.87 2.96 10.67
C ASN A 56 8.50 2.63 11.27
N THR A 57 7.50 3.50 11.09
CA THR A 57 6.16 3.30 11.65
C THR A 57 5.32 2.34 10.83
N GLY A 58 5.56 2.25 9.51
CA GLY A 58 4.69 1.52 8.61
C GLY A 58 3.32 2.18 8.43
N THR A 59 3.19 3.48 8.75
CA THR A 59 1.94 4.23 8.66
C THR A 59 2.13 5.50 7.83
N ILE A 60 1.18 5.78 6.93
CA ILE A 60 1.09 7.04 6.17
C ILE A 60 -0.27 7.67 6.40
N GLU A 61 -0.30 8.99 6.59
CA GLU A 61 -1.52 9.79 6.71
C GLU A 61 -1.76 10.60 5.44
N LEU A 62 -2.97 10.51 4.89
CA LEU A 62 -3.44 11.20 3.69
C LEU A 62 -4.75 11.94 3.98
N PRO A 63 -4.73 13.01 4.81
CA PRO A 63 -5.95 13.70 5.26
C PRO A 63 -6.72 14.37 4.12
N GLU A 64 -6.02 14.78 3.06
CA GLU A 64 -6.58 15.47 1.90
C GLU A 64 -7.13 14.51 0.82
N THR A 65 -6.90 13.19 0.98
CA THR A 65 -7.36 12.20 0.00
C THR A 65 -8.78 11.75 0.34
N ASP A 66 -9.66 11.77 -0.66
CA ASP A 66 -11.01 11.23 -0.49
C ASP A 66 -10.96 9.72 -0.31
N THR A 67 -11.61 9.26 0.75
CA THR A 67 -11.60 7.85 1.15
C THR A 67 -12.22 6.94 0.10
N LYS A 68 -13.24 7.38 -0.65
CA LYS A 68 -13.88 6.57 -1.70
C LYS A 68 -12.98 6.45 -2.93
N ILE A 69 -12.23 7.50 -3.26
CA ILE A 69 -11.23 7.45 -4.33
C ILE A 69 -10.13 6.46 -3.97
N PHE A 70 -9.67 6.49 -2.72
CA PHE A 70 -8.65 5.55 -2.26
C PHE A 70 -9.14 4.10 -2.22
N ASP A 71 -10.39 3.88 -1.80
CA ASP A 71 -11.03 2.56 -1.83
C ASP A 71 -11.08 1.99 -3.26
N LEU A 72 -11.43 2.82 -4.25
CA LEU A 72 -11.38 2.43 -5.66
C LEU A 72 -9.97 2.11 -6.15
N PHE A 73 -8.95 2.81 -5.66
CA PHE A 73 -7.55 2.52 -5.98
C PHE A 73 -7.07 1.18 -5.40
N MET A 74 -7.65 0.77 -4.27
CA MET A 74 -7.33 -0.48 -3.58
C MET A 74 -8.12 -1.69 -4.12
N GLY A 75 -9.18 -1.46 -4.90
CA GLY A 75 -10.11 -2.47 -5.43
C GLY A 75 -9.67 -3.20 -6.68
#